data_AF-A0A062U3K7-F1
#
_entry.id   AF-A0A062U3K7-F1
#
_cell.length_a   1.000
_cell.length_b   1.000
_cell.length_c   1.000
_cell.angle_alpha   90.00
_cell.angle_beta   90.00
_cell.angle_gamma   90.00
#
_symmetry.space_group_name_H-M   'P 1'
#
loop_
_entity.id
_entity.type
_entity.pdbx_description
1 polymer ?
#
loop_
_entity_poly.entity_id
_entity_poly.type
_entity_poly.pdbx_seq_one_letter_code
_entity_poly.pdbx_strand_id
1 'polypeptide(L)'
;MRIIEAEFAARLASGAATTCLCWRLRRADGFELAVTEHDRALEVDGVTYQPGAAVEAASFSHSADLRPGHTATGGALAHDAITEADLASGLWDGANVDVIRADWERPDLFVHVWSGRLSEVSRGAAGFEAELVSLKAELERPLGRVYAQACDAVLGDARCGVETAAFPGQTCDQQFATCTAVFGNAENFRGFPHLPGADFVLLGPAASGNDGGKR
;
A
#
# COMPACT_ATOMS: atom_id res chain seq x y z
N MET A 1 11.76 -19.14 -7.38
CA MET A 1 11.29 -20.13 -8.39
C MET A 1 9.79 -20.26 -8.21
N ARG A 2 8.99 -20.02 -9.25
CA ARG A 2 7.53 -20.20 -9.17
C ARG A 2 7.20 -21.68 -9.30
N ILE A 3 6.26 -22.14 -8.49
CA ILE A 3 5.70 -23.48 -8.63
C ILE A 3 4.65 -23.38 -9.74
N ILE A 4 4.88 -24.12 -10.82
CA ILE A 4 3.96 -24.21 -11.96
C ILE A 4 3.52 -25.67 -12.01
N GLU A 5 2.22 -25.89 -12.19
CA GLU A 5 1.66 -27.23 -12.39
C GLU A 5 2.31 -27.87 -13.64
N ALA A 6 2.54 -29.18 -13.62
CA ALA A 6 3.37 -29.88 -14.60
C ALA A 6 2.75 -29.87 -16.01
N GLU A 7 1.42 -30.03 -16.12
CA GLU A 7 0.67 -29.91 -17.36
C GLU A 7 0.84 -28.49 -17.93
N PHE A 8 0.67 -27.46 -17.09
CA PHE A 8 0.82 -26.08 -17.56
C PHE A 8 2.25 -25.76 -18.00
N ALA A 9 3.26 -26.24 -17.26
CA ALA A 9 4.66 -26.10 -17.66
C ALA A 9 4.96 -26.79 -19.00
N ALA A 10 4.40 -27.97 -19.25
CA ALA A 10 4.55 -28.68 -20.52
C ALA A 10 3.91 -27.92 -21.68
N ARG A 11 2.70 -27.35 -21.49
CA ARG A 11 2.03 -26.52 -22.50
C ARG A 11 2.84 -25.26 -22.83
N LEU A 12 3.35 -24.57 -21.81
CA LEU A 12 4.22 -23.40 -22.00
C LEU A 12 5.50 -23.76 -22.77
N ALA A 13 6.10 -24.92 -22.48
CA ALA A 13 7.31 -25.40 -23.15
C ALA A 13 7.07 -25.88 -24.60
N SER A 14 5.83 -26.22 -24.96
CA SER A 14 5.48 -26.73 -26.29
C SER A 14 5.65 -25.70 -27.42
N GLY A 15 5.72 -24.40 -27.09
CA GLY A 15 5.87 -23.30 -28.05
C GLY A 15 4.57 -22.83 -28.72
N ALA A 16 3.47 -23.56 -28.58
CA ALA A 16 2.12 -23.16 -29.00
C ALA A 16 1.27 -22.83 -27.77
N ALA A 17 1.61 -21.73 -27.08
CA ALA A 17 0.97 -21.36 -25.82
C ALA A 17 -0.34 -20.61 -26.05
N THR A 18 -1.47 -21.21 -25.66
CA THR A 18 -2.81 -20.61 -25.64
C THR A 18 -3.01 -19.81 -24.35
N THR A 19 -2.12 -18.84 -24.08
CA THR A 19 -2.13 -18.09 -22.81
C THR A 19 -2.55 -16.64 -22.97
N CYS A 20 -3.23 -16.11 -21.96
CA CYS A 20 -3.57 -14.69 -21.83
C CYS A 20 -3.21 -14.18 -20.43
N LEU A 21 -3.10 -12.86 -20.26
CA LEU A 21 -3.05 -12.24 -18.93
C LEU A 21 -4.44 -11.91 -18.43
N CYS A 22 -4.68 -12.22 -17.16
CA CYS A 22 -5.87 -11.89 -16.39
C CYS A 22 -5.44 -10.94 -15.27
N TRP A 23 -6.00 -9.74 -15.27
CA TRP A 23 -5.68 -8.66 -14.35
C TRP A 23 -6.83 -8.47 -13.37
N ARG A 24 -6.51 -8.45 -12.09
CA ARG A 24 -7.46 -8.19 -11.01
C ARG A 24 -7.00 -6.95 -10.25
N LEU A 25 -7.79 -5.89 -10.31
CA LEU A 25 -7.54 -4.64 -9.61
C LEU A 25 -8.57 -4.47 -8.50
N ARG A 26 -8.13 -4.07 -7.31
CA ARG A 26 -8.99 -3.89 -6.14
C ARG A 26 -8.72 -2.57 -5.44
N ARG A 27 -9.75 -1.73 -5.39
CA ARG A 27 -9.75 -0.43 -4.71
C ARG A 27 -9.83 -0.59 -3.18
N ALA A 28 -9.48 0.47 -2.46
CA ALA A 28 -9.53 0.48 -1.00
C ALA A 28 -10.95 0.37 -0.42
N ASP A 29 -11.96 0.80 -1.19
CA ASP A 29 -13.38 0.70 -0.84
C ASP A 29 -14.01 -0.67 -1.12
N GLY A 30 -13.23 -1.61 -1.65
CA GLY A 30 -13.67 -2.97 -1.96
C GLY A 30 -14.21 -3.17 -3.37
N PHE A 31 -14.25 -2.13 -4.22
CA PHE A 31 -14.55 -2.32 -5.64
C PHE A 31 -13.47 -3.17 -6.33
N GLU A 32 -13.91 -4.13 -7.13
CA GLU A 32 -13.03 -5.06 -7.84
C GLU A 32 -13.30 -5.03 -9.34
N LEU A 33 -12.22 -4.94 -10.11
CA LEU A 33 -12.21 -5.00 -11.57
C LEU A 33 -11.36 -6.18 -12.02
N ALA A 34 -11.98 -7.14 -12.70
CA ALA A 34 -11.32 -8.30 -13.25
C ALA A 34 -11.42 -8.27 -14.78
N VAL A 35 -10.28 -8.14 -15.45
CA VAL A 35 -10.19 -7.97 -16.91
C VAL A 35 -9.17 -8.92 -17.53
N THR A 36 -9.42 -9.39 -18.75
CA THR A 36 -8.52 -10.27 -19.48
C THR A 36 -8.13 -9.68 -20.83
N GLU A 37 -6.90 -9.98 -21.27
CA GLU A 37 -6.42 -9.69 -22.63
C GLU A 37 -7.11 -10.56 -23.70
N HIS A 38 -7.79 -11.64 -23.28
CA HIS A 38 -8.58 -12.45 -24.19
C HIS A 38 -9.85 -11.68 -24.63
N ASP A 39 -10.28 -11.91 -25.86
CA ASP A 39 -11.50 -11.32 -26.43
C ASP A 39 -12.82 -11.91 -25.87
N ARG A 40 -12.74 -12.84 -24.90
CA ARG A 40 -13.89 -13.54 -24.29
C ARG A 40 -13.71 -13.60 -22.79
N ALA A 41 -14.85 -13.60 -22.09
CA ALA A 41 -14.84 -13.76 -20.65
C ALA A 41 -14.27 -15.13 -20.26
N LEU A 42 -13.44 -15.15 -19.22
CA LEU A 42 -12.79 -16.34 -18.70
C LEU A 42 -13.04 -16.46 -17.19
N GLU A 43 -13.29 -17.66 -16.72
CA GLU A 43 -13.37 -17.95 -15.29
C GLU A 43 -12.06 -18.60 -14.83
N VAL A 44 -11.32 -17.91 -13.97
CA VAL A 44 -10.02 -18.36 -13.45
C VAL A 44 -10.05 -18.18 -11.94
N ASP A 45 -9.72 -19.24 -11.19
CA ASP A 45 -9.71 -19.21 -9.72
C ASP A 45 -11.02 -18.70 -9.08
N GLY A 46 -12.17 -19.04 -9.69
CA GLY A 46 -13.50 -18.61 -9.23
C GLY A 46 -13.82 -17.13 -9.48
N VAL A 47 -12.98 -16.41 -10.23
CA VAL A 47 -13.21 -15.02 -10.65
C VAL A 47 -13.51 -14.97 -12.14
N THR A 48 -14.57 -14.26 -12.53
CA THR A 48 -14.90 -14.03 -13.94
C THR A 48 -14.19 -12.76 -14.44
N TYR A 49 -13.21 -12.94 -15.31
CA TYR A 49 -12.51 -11.86 -16.00
C TYR A 49 -13.25 -11.49 -17.27
N GLN A 50 -13.59 -10.21 -17.42
CA GLN A 50 -14.26 -9.70 -18.63
C GLN A 50 -13.24 -9.24 -19.67
N PRO A 51 -13.55 -9.35 -20.97
CA PRO A 51 -12.71 -8.75 -22.01
C PRO A 51 -12.59 -7.24 -21.76
N GLY A 52 -11.37 -6.73 -21.76
CA GLY A 52 -11.12 -5.31 -21.54
C GLY A 52 -9.75 -4.90 -22.06
N ALA A 53 -9.63 -3.67 -22.56
CA ALA A 53 -8.36 -3.09 -22.97
C ALA A 53 -7.53 -2.77 -21.73
N ALA A 54 -7.06 -3.82 -21.05
CA ALA A 54 -6.57 -3.67 -19.70
C ALA A 54 -5.19 -3.03 -19.71
N VAL A 55 -4.22 -3.55 -20.45
CA VAL A 55 -2.87 -2.99 -20.40
C VAL A 55 -2.12 -3.38 -21.68
N GLU A 56 -1.86 -2.43 -22.57
CA GLU A 56 -0.94 -2.70 -23.69
C GLU A 56 0.46 -2.98 -23.11
N ALA A 57 0.89 -4.25 -23.22
CA ALA A 57 2.27 -4.72 -23.06
C ALA A 57 2.97 -4.30 -21.74
N ALA A 58 2.39 -4.63 -20.59
CA ALA A 58 3.13 -4.56 -19.33
C ALA A 58 4.33 -5.51 -19.35
N SER A 59 5.54 -4.95 -19.30
CA SER A 59 6.77 -5.71 -19.08
C SER A 59 7.05 -5.79 -17.58
N PHE A 60 6.93 -6.99 -17.01
CA PHE A 60 7.22 -7.21 -15.60
C PHE A 60 8.71 -7.49 -15.41
N SER A 61 9.41 -6.61 -14.70
CA SER A 61 10.79 -6.86 -14.29
C SER A 61 10.80 -7.54 -12.92
N HIS A 62 11.62 -8.58 -12.78
CA HIS A 62 11.84 -9.27 -11.50
C HIS A 62 13.30 -9.10 -11.07
N SER A 63 13.51 -8.43 -9.94
CA SER A 63 14.82 -8.35 -9.29
C SER A 63 14.87 -9.32 -8.09
N ALA A 64 16.06 -9.89 -7.84
CA ALA A 64 16.34 -10.69 -6.64
C ALA A 64 16.71 -9.85 -5.41
N ASP A 65 16.87 -8.53 -5.58
CA ASP A 65 17.12 -7.58 -4.49
C ASP A 65 15.82 -7.18 -3.76
N LEU A 66 15.90 -6.26 -2.81
CA LEU A 66 14.74 -5.73 -2.08
C LEU A 66 14.23 -4.39 -2.65
N ARG A 67 14.79 -3.90 -3.76
CA ARG A 67 14.30 -2.66 -4.37
C ARG A 67 12.90 -2.93 -4.94
N PRO A 68 11.97 -1.98 -4.78
CA PRO A 68 10.69 -2.04 -5.46
C PRO A 68 10.91 -2.27 -6.96
N GLY A 69 10.18 -3.24 -7.48
CA GLY A 69 10.11 -3.45 -8.91
C GLY A 69 9.15 -2.41 -9.45
N HIS A 70 9.64 -1.57 -10.35
CA HIS A 70 8.85 -0.60 -11.07
C HIS A 70 8.55 -1.16 -12.45
N THR A 71 7.27 -1.15 -12.82
CA THR A 71 6.85 -1.31 -14.20
C THR A 71 6.09 -0.07 -14.59
N ALA A 72 6.70 0.75 -15.44
CA ALA A 72 6.00 1.85 -16.08
C ALA A 72 4.89 1.25 -16.94
N THR A 73 3.64 1.49 -16.53
CA THR A 73 2.49 1.15 -17.36
C THR A 73 2.21 2.37 -18.21
N GLY A 74 2.94 2.49 -19.31
CA GLY A 74 2.59 3.41 -20.40
C GLY A 74 1.48 2.77 -21.21
N GLY A 75 0.25 2.79 -20.70
CA GLY A 75 -0.89 2.17 -21.35
C GLY A 75 -2.19 2.69 -20.78
N ALA A 76 -3.14 3.01 -21.65
CA ALA A 76 -4.47 3.36 -21.22
C ALA A 76 -5.12 2.13 -20.56
N LEU A 77 -5.25 2.16 -19.23
CA LEU A 77 -6.21 1.34 -18.50
C LEU A 77 -7.61 1.78 -18.97
N ALA A 78 -8.03 1.29 -20.14
CA ALA A 78 -9.26 1.69 -20.79
C ALA A 78 -10.31 0.60 -20.54
N HIS A 79 -11.00 0.70 -19.42
CA HIS A 79 -12.21 -0.06 -19.17
C HIS A 79 -13.32 0.91 -18.79
N ASP A 80 -14.54 0.66 -19.24
CA ASP A 80 -15.73 1.47 -18.90
C ASP A 80 -15.98 1.57 -17.37
N ALA A 81 -15.32 0.72 -16.60
CA ALA A 81 -15.40 0.66 -15.13
C ALA A 81 -14.37 1.57 -14.44
N ILE A 82 -13.36 2.06 -15.16
CA ILE A 82 -12.41 3.05 -14.66
C ILE A 82 -12.84 4.40 -15.23
N THR A 83 -13.65 5.14 -14.49
CA THR A 83 -14.16 6.43 -14.96
C THR A 83 -13.19 7.57 -14.65
N GLU A 84 -13.27 8.64 -15.43
CA GLU A 84 -12.50 9.86 -15.16
C GLU A 84 -12.84 10.46 -13.79
N ALA A 85 -14.10 10.35 -13.35
CA ALA A 85 -14.52 10.82 -12.04
C ALA A 85 -13.84 10.03 -10.91
N ASP A 86 -13.73 8.70 -11.04
CA ASP A 86 -13.05 7.87 -10.05
C ASP A 86 -11.57 8.25 -9.91
N LEU A 87 -10.91 8.45 -11.05
CA LEU A 87 -9.49 8.81 -11.10
C LEU A 87 -9.24 10.20 -10.53
N ALA A 88 -10.06 11.20 -10.87
CA ALA A 88 -9.95 12.54 -10.31
C ALA A 88 -10.16 12.59 -8.79
N SER A 89 -10.89 11.61 -8.24
CA SER A 89 -11.10 11.45 -6.80
C SER A 89 -10.06 10.57 -6.09
N GLY A 90 -9.04 10.09 -6.80
CA GLY A 90 -7.95 9.28 -6.25
C GLY A 90 -8.39 7.88 -5.79
N LEU A 91 -9.55 7.39 -6.24
CA LEU A 91 -10.11 6.12 -5.75
C LEU A 91 -9.28 4.89 -6.16
N TRP A 92 -8.46 5.04 -7.19
CA TRP A 92 -7.55 4.01 -7.71
C TRP A 92 -6.13 4.11 -7.14
N ASP A 93 -5.82 5.15 -6.36
CA ASP A 93 -4.49 5.33 -5.76
C ASP A 93 -4.20 4.21 -4.75
N GLY A 94 -3.08 3.53 -4.93
CA GLY A 94 -2.70 2.41 -4.07
C GLY A 94 -3.56 1.15 -4.25
N ALA A 95 -4.41 1.09 -5.28
CA ALA A 95 -5.23 -0.08 -5.58
C ALA A 95 -4.34 -1.31 -5.78
N ASN A 96 -4.75 -2.45 -5.21
CA ASN A 96 -4.02 -3.69 -5.34
C ASN A 96 -4.20 -4.25 -6.76
N VAL A 97 -3.13 -4.78 -7.33
CA VAL A 97 -3.13 -5.36 -8.66
C VAL A 97 -2.51 -6.75 -8.59
N ASP A 98 -3.26 -7.75 -9.04
CA ASP A 98 -2.84 -9.13 -9.19
C ASP A 98 -2.93 -9.54 -10.67
N VAL A 99 -1.85 -10.11 -11.19
CA VAL A 99 -1.74 -10.53 -12.59
C VAL A 99 -1.48 -12.02 -12.65
N ILE A 100 -2.38 -12.73 -13.32
CA ILE A 100 -2.33 -14.16 -13.55
C ILE A 100 -2.12 -14.40 -15.04
N ARG A 101 -1.33 -15.42 -15.38
CA ARG A 101 -1.30 -15.99 -16.72
C ARG A 101 -2.10 -17.28 -16.70
N ALA A 102 -3.15 -17.33 -17.50
CA ALA A 102 -4.03 -18.49 -17.62
C ALA A 102 -3.98 -19.05 -19.04
N ASP A 103 -4.17 -20.35 -19.17
CA ASP A 103 -4.47 -20.97 -20.47
C ASP A 103 -5.96 -20.76 -20.78
N TRP A 104 -6.28 -20.07 -21.87
CA TRP A 104 -7.67 -19.75 -22.18
C TRP A 104 -8.48 -20.96 -22.68
N GLU A 105 -7.82 -22.05 -23.11
CA GLU A 105 -8.51 -23.32 -23.42
C GLU A 105 -8.73 -24.18 -22.18
N ARG A 106 -7.87 -24.03 -21.18
CA ARG A 106 -7.93 -24.72 -19.87
C ARG A 106 -7.75 -23.71 -18.75
N PRO A 107 -8.77 -22.89 -18.43
CA PRO A 107 -8.67 -21.80 -17.44
C PRO A 107 -8.32 -22.26 -16.02
N ASP A 108 -8.44 -23.56 -15.74
CA ASP A 108 -7.96 -24.22 -14.53
C ASP A 108 -6.42 -24.30 -14.44
N LEU A 109 -5.72 -24.15 -15.57
CA LEU A 109 -4.27 -24.07 -15.65
C LEU A 109 -3.83 -22.61 -15.66
N PHE A 110 -3.32 -22.14 -14.52
CA PHE A 110 -2.87 -20.77 -14.36
C PHE A 110 -1.67 -20.63 -13.43
N VAL A 111 -1.01 -19.47 -13.49
CA VAL A 111 0.09 -19.11 -12.59
C VAL A 111 0.03 -17.62 -12.26
N HIS A 112 0.24 -17.28 -10.99
CA HIS A 112 0.47 -15.88 -10.60
C HIS A 112 1.80 -15.37 -11.17
N VAL A 113 1.70 -14.31 -11.97
CA VAL A 113 2.85 -13.69 -12.62
C VAL A 113 3.35 -12.51 -11.81
N TRP A 114 2.46 -11.68 -11.26
CA TRP A 114 2.89 -10.47 -10.57
C TRP A 114 1.79 -10.00 -9.61
N SER A 115 2.22 -9.38 -8.52
CA SER A 115 1.34 -8.70 -7.57
C SER A 115 2.00 -7.39 -7.12
N GLY A 116 1.19 -6.37 -6.89
CA GLY A 116 1.66 -5.07 -6.45
C GLY A 116 0.51 -4.07 -6.31
N ARG A 117 0.81 -2.79 -6.49
CA ARG A 117 -0.14 -1.70 -6.37
C ARG A 117 0.02 -0.70 -7.51
N LEU A 118 -1.05 0.02 -7.82
CA LEU A 118 -0.96 1.26 -8.58
C LEU A 118 -0.33 2.34 -7.71
N SER A 119 0.57 3.13 -8.28
CA SER A 119 1.00 4.41 -7.72
C SER A 119 -0.16 5.40 -7.67
N GLU A 120 0.14 6.66 -7.36
CA GLU A 120 -0.78 7.75 -7.69
C GLU A 120 -1.10 7.69 -9.20
N VAL A 121 -2.40 7.74 -9.53
CA VAL A 121 -2.87 7.70 -10.90
C VAL A 121 -3.19 9.12 -11.35
N SER A 122 -2.50 9.59 -12.39
CA SER A 122 -2.67 10.95 -12.91
C SER A 122 -3.15 10.94 -14.36
N ARG A 123 -3.65 12.07 -14.85
CA ARG A 123 -4.06 12.23 -16.25
C ARG A 123 -2.94 12.90 -17.06
N GLY A 124 -2.42 12.19 -18.05
CA GLY A 124 -1.52 12.70 -19.08
C GLY A 124 -2.28 13.17 -20.33
N ALA A 125 -1.51 13.57 -21.36
CA ALA A 125 -2.07 14.09 -22.62
C ALA A 125 -2.71 13.00 -23.50
N ALA A 126 -2.30 11.73 -23.35
CA ALA A 126 -2.73 10.60 -24.18
C ALA A 126 -3.58 9.56 -23.42
N GLY A 127 -3.85 9.78 -22.14
CA GLY A 127 -4.53 8.82 -21.28
C GLY A 127 -4.16 9.02 -19.82
N PHE A 128 -4.37 7.99 -19.01
CA PHE A 128 -3.95 7.99 -17.61
C PHE A 128 -2.55 7.41 -17.49
N GLU A 129 -1.78 7.95 -16.55
CA GLU A 129 -0.42 7.52 -16.23
C GLU A 129 -0.41 7.01 -14.79
N ALA A 130 -0.06 5.73 -14.64
CA ALA A 130 0.14 5.08 -13.36
C ALA A 130 1.33 4.13 -13.47
N GLU A 131 2.11 4.05 -12.40
CA GLU A 131 3.18 3.08 -12.26
C GLU A 131 2.69 1.88 -11.45
N LEU A 132 3.06 0.68 -11.89
CA LEU A 132 2.87 -0.53 -11.11
C LEU A 132 4.08 -0.71 -10.20
N VAL A 133 3.84 -0.65 -8.91
CA VAL A 133 4.89 -0.81 -7.89
C VAL A 133 4.71 -2.15 -7.21
N SER A 134 5.79 -2.95 -7.16
CA SER A 134 5.73 -4.28 -6.55
C SER A 134 5.47 -4.22 -5.04
N LEU A 135 5.03 -5.35 -4.45
CA LEU A 135 4.81 -5.49 -3.01
C LEU A 135 6.03 -5.10 -2.14
N LYS A 136 7.25 -5.10 -2.70
CA LYS A 136 8.47 -4.68 -1.99
C LYS A 136 8.46 -3.21 -1.59
N ALA A 137 7.64 -2.36 -2.21
CA ALA A 137 7.46 -0.97 -1.77
C ALA A 137 6.99 -0.86 -0.32
N GLU A 138 6.24 -1.85 0.18
CA GLU A 138 5.84 -1.87 1.59
C GLU A 138 7.03 -2.05 2.55
N LEU A 139 8.14 -2.62 2.08
CA LEU A 139 9.37 -2.79 2.87
C LEU A 139 10.18 -1.50 3.00
N GLU A 140 10.02 -0.55 2.07
CA GLU A 140 10.67 0.76 2.14
C GLU A 140 9.91 1.74 3.04
N ARG A 141 8.74 1.35 3.55
CA ARG A 141 8.01 2.17 4.51
C ARG A 141 8.87 2.34 5.77
N PRO A 142 9.08 3.58 6.25
CA PRO A 142 9.75 3.80 7.52
C PRO A 142 9.00 3.06 8.64
N LEU A 143 9.63 2.04 9.20
CA LEU A 143 9.14 1.30 10.35
C LEU A 143 9.87 1.78 11.59
N GLY A 144 9.11 2.18 12.60
CA GLY A 144 9.65 2.64 13.86
C GLY A 144 8.95 3.88 14.36
N ARG A 145 9.35 4.30 15.55
CA ARG A 145 8.80 5.47 16.22
C ARG A 145 9.92 6.48 16.40
N VAL A 146 9.56 7.74 16.30
CA VAL A 146 10.47 8.83 16.65
C VAL A 146 10.41 9.02 18.17
N TYR A 147 11.56 9.06 18.82
CA TYR A 147 11.66 9.49 20.20
C TYR A 147 11.47 11.01 20.26
N ALA A 148 10.25 11.45 20.57
CA ALA A 148 9.89 12.86 20.69
C ALA A 148 9.15 13.13 22.01
N GLN A 149 9.15 14.38 22.46
CA GLN A 149 8.41 14.77 23.67
C GLN A 149 6.89 14.63 23.50
N ALA A 150 6.40 14.91 22.28
CA ALA A 150 4.99 14.79 21.93
C ALA A 150 4.55 13.33 21.79
N CYS A 151 3.26 13.08 22.04
CA CYS A 151 2.61 11.80 21.76
C CYS A 151 2.49 11.56 20.25
N ASP A 152 2.87 10.39 19.78
CA ASP A 152 2.71 9.97 18.38
C ASP A 152 1.44 9.13 18.15
N ALA A 153 0.59 8.96 19.17
CA ALA A 153 -0.69 8.27 19.06
C ALA A 153 -1.78 9.19 18.49
N VAL A 154 -2.68 8.64 17.69
CA VAL A 154 -3.90 9.33 17.28
C VAL A 154 -4.91 9.20 18.42
N LEU A 155 -5.59 10.30 18.77
CA LEU A 155 -6.59 10.29 19.84
C LEU A 155 -7.68 9.24 19.54
N GLY A 156 -7.81 8.26 20.42
CA GLY A 156 -8.75 7.14 20.26
C GLY A 156 -8.26 5.95 19.43
N ASP A 157 -7.01 5.97 18.94
CA ASP A 157 -6.41 4.76 18.39
C ASP A 157 -6.14 3.71 19.49
N ALA A 158 -5.83 2.48 19.08
CA ALA A 158 -5.55 1.39 20.01
C ALA A 158 -4.34 1.64 20.93
N ARG A 159 -3.41 2.54 20.54
CA ARG A 159 -2.26 2.89 21.38
C ARG A 159 -2.64 3.94 22.42
N CYS A 160 -3.54 4.86 22.09
CA CYS A 160 -4.09 5.88 22.95
C CYS A 160 -5.09 5.28 23.95
N GLY A 161 -6.07 4.52 23.47
CA GLY A 161 -7.09 3.86 24.30
C GLY A 161 -8.14 4.79 24.92
N VAL A 162 -8.14 6.09 24.56
CA VAL A 162 -9.16 7.04 25.02
C VAL A 162 -10.45 6.85 24.23
N GLU A 163 -11.55 6.61 24.94
CA GLU A 163 -12.89 6.63 24.35
C GLU A 163 -13.29 8.08 24.02
N THR A 164 -13.18 8.47 22.75
CA THR A 164 -13.42 9.86 22.31
C THR A 164 -14.83 10.34 22.59
N ALA A 165 -15.81 9.44 22.62
CA ALA A 165 -17.19 9.73 22.99
C ALA A 165 -17.34 10.26 24.43
N ALA A 166 -16.41 9.93 25.33
CA ALA A 166 -16.40 10.46 26.70
C ALA A 166 -15.88 11.91 26.78
N PHE A 167 -15.26 12.42 25.70
CA PHE A 167 -14.65 13.75 25.62
C PHE A 167 -15.14 14.53 24.38
N PRO A 168 -16.45 14.80 24.27
CA PRO A 168 -17.01 15.44 23.08
C PRO A 168 -16.41 16.83 22.86
N GLY A 169 -15.91 17.07 21.64
CA GLY A 169 -15.35 18.37 21.24
C GLY A 169 -13.94 18.67 21.77
N GLN A 170 -13.31 17.74 22.51
CA GLN A 170 -11.93 17.92 22.95
C GLN A 170 -10.95 17.57 21.82
N THR A 171 -9.84 18.31 21.76
CA THR A 171 -8.74 18.06 20.82
C THR A 171 -7.48 17.66 21.57
N CYS A 172 -6.70 16.74 21.00
CA CYS A 172 -5.41 16.32 21.57
C CYS A 172 -4.29 17.15 20.93
N ASP A 173 -3.57 17.92 21.74
CA ASP A 173 -2.36 18.66 21.36
C ASP A 173 -1.08 17.83 21.44
N GLN A 174 -1.22 16.54 21.78
CA GLN A 174 -0.15 15.56 21.95
C GLN A 174 0.83 15.87 23.10
N GLN A 175 0.49 16.79 24.01
CA GLN A 175 1.32 17.10 25.17
C GLN A 175 0.97 16.24 26.38
N PHE A 176 1.98 15.88 27.19
CA PHE A 176 1.79 15.05 28.38
C PHE A 176 0.91 15.73 29.44
N ALA A 177 1.04 17.05 29.58
CA ALA A 177 0.23 17.84 30.50
C ALA A 177 -1.27 17.72 30.17
N THR A 178 -1.63 17.93 28.90
CA THR A 178 -3.01 17.80 28.41
C THR A 178 -3.50 16.36 28.50
N CYS A 179 -2.67 15.38 28.11
CA CYS A 179 -3.00 13.95 28.20
C CYS A 179 -3.39 13.54 29.63
N THR A 180 -2.67 14.06 30.63
CA THR A 180 -2.93 13.76 32.03
C THR A 180 -4.09 14.57 32.58
N ALA A 181 -4.13 15.88 32.32
CA ALA A 181 -5.10 16.79 32.94
C ALA A 181 -6.51 16.69 32.33
N VAL A 182 -6.61 16.47 31.02
CA VAL A 182 -7.90 16.40 30.30
C VAL A 182 -8.39 14.96 30.22
N PHE A 183 -7.53 14.03 29.79
CA PHE A 183 -7.93 12.67 29.47
C PHE A 183 -7.62 11.65 30.58
N GLY A 184 -6.85 12.02 31.61
CA GLY A 184 -6.42 11.10 32.66
C GLY A 184 -5.57 9.92 32.14
N ASN A 185 -4.97 10.05 30.96
CA ASN A 185 -4.42 8.93 30.19
C ASN A 185 -2.88 8.92 30.18
N ALA A 186 -2.26 9.17 31.34
CA ALA A 186 -0.80 9.22 31.45
C ALA A 186 -0.14 7.87 31.14
N GLU A 187 -0.76 6.75 31.52
CA GLU A 187 -0.21 5.40 31.34
C GLU A 187 -0.09 4.97 29.87
N ASN A 188 -1.01 5.45 29.01
CA ASN A 188 -0.96 5.18 27.58
C ASN A 188 -0.32 6.32 26.78
N PHE A 189 0.30 7.31 27.44
CA PHE A 189 1.05 8.35 26.74
C PHE A 189 2.20 7.71 25.97
N ARG A 190 2.25 7.96 24.66
CA ARG A 190 3.24 7.33 23.78
C ARG A 190 4.47 8.21 23.55
N GLY A 191 4.48 9.49 23.92
CA GLY A 191 5.66 10.34 23.84
C GLY A 191 6.67 10.12 24.97
N PHE A 192 7.73 10.92 24.96
CA PHE A 192 8.80 10.92 25.96
C PHE A 192 8.87 12.28 26.67
N PRO A 193 8.02 12.52 27.68
CA PRO A 193 7.81 13.87 28.24
C PRO A 193 9.05 14.46 28.92
N HIS A 194 10.00 13.61 29.31
CA HIS A 194 11.23 14.01 29.98
C HIS A 194 12.46 13.92 29.08
N LEU A 195 12.27 13.74 27.77
CA LEU A 195 13.37 13.70 26.82
C LEU A 195 14.11 15.05 26.84
N PRO A 196 15.41 15.09 27.20
CA PRO A 196 16.18 16.32 27.17
C PRO A 196 16.32 16.85 25.74
N GLY A 197 16.24 18.16 25.57
CA GLY A 197 16.49 18.80 24.26
C GLY A 197 17.96 18.72 23.84
N ALA A 198 18.23 18.97 22.56
CA ALA A 198 19.58 18.94 22.01
C ALA A 198 20.56 19.87 22.74
N ASP A 199 20.09 21.04 23.17
CA ASP A 199 20.90 22.01 23.93
C ASP A 199 21.43 21.41 25.23
N PHE A 200 20.64 20.59 25.93
CA PHE A 200 21.07 19.94 27.16
C PHE A 200 22.23 18.97 26.93
N VAL A 201 22.25 18.28 25.79
CA VAL A 201 23.31 17.33 25.44
C VAL A 201 24.64 18.04 25.16
N LEU A 202 24.58 19.28 24.66
CA LEU A 202 25.76 20.09 24.35
C LEU A 202 26.25 20.92 25.54
N LEU A 203 25.43 21.11 26.57
CA LEU A 203 25.77 21.88 27.76
C LEU A 203 26.76 21.12 28.65
N GLY A 204 27.88 21.77 28.97
CA GLY A 204 28.77 21.33 30.05
C GLY A 204 28.15 21.58 31.43
N PRO A 205 28.67 20.92 32.49
CA PRO A 205 28.21 21.17 33.85
C PRO A 205 28.47 22.62 34.25
N ALA A 206 27.48 23.26 34.87
CA ALA A 206 27.63 24.60 35.42
C ALA A 206 28.50 24.58 36.68
N ALA A 207 29.12 25.71 37.02
CA ALA A 207 29.97 25.83 38.22
C ALA A 207 29.20 25.67 39.54
N SER A 208 27.87 25.80 39.52
CA SER A 208 26.98 25.61 40.66
C SER A 208 25.58 25.18 40.18
N GLY A 209 24.71 24.73 41.09
CA GLY A 209 23.35 24.26 40.75
C GLY A 209 23.28 22.82 40.24
N ASN A 210 24.24 21.97 40.65
CA ASN A 210 24.29 20.54 40.32
C ASN A 210 23.78 19.68 41.51
N ASP A 211 22.67 20.08 42.11
CA ASP A 211 22.05 19.44 43.29
C ASP A 211 21.01 18.36 42.91
N GLY A 212 20.61 18.31 41.64
CA GLY A 212 19.67 17.32 41.10
C GLY A 212 18.21 17.73 41.34
N GLY A 213 17.40 17.66 40.28
CA GLY A 213 15.99 18.08 40.33
C GLY A 213 15.26 17.90 39.02
N LYS A 214 13.95 18.19 39.04
CA LYS A 214 13.11 18.27 37.84
C LYS A 214 13.24 19.68 37.27
N ARG A 215 13.47 19.82 35.96
CA ARG A 215 13.33 21.10 35.26
C ARG A 215 11.93 21.22 34.67
#